data_AF-A0A963ETV7-F1
#
_entry.id   AF-A0A963ETV7-F1
#
_cell.length_a   1.000
_cell.length_b   1.000
_cell.length_c   1.000
_cell.angle_alpha   90.00
_cell.angle_beta   90.00
_cell.angle_gamma   90.00
#
_symmetry.space_group_name_H-M   'P 1'
#
loop_
_entity.id
_entity.type
_entity.pdbx_description
1 polymer ?
#
loop_
_entity_poly.entity_id
_entity_poly.type
_entity_poly.pdbx_seq_one_letter_code
_entity_poly.pdbx_strand_id
1 'polypeptide(L)'
;QLLVVRYEDLRASPESQMARIVEFLGLEVNEEYLRDTAEFASVENLRKKEQENYFWRSGSRVQAKDVNDPNTFKVRKAKVGGYRDYFDDGQVAELEAMVDDGLLPVFGYTSSERVKEAN
;
A
#
# COMPACT_ATOMS: atom_id res chain seq x y z
N GLN A 1 -0.96 15.65 -16.65
CA GLN A 1 -2.09 14.84 -16.14
C GLN A 1 -1.66 14.25 -14.80
N LEU A 2 -2.58 14.09 -13.85
CA LEU A 2 -2.31 13.50 -12.53
C LEU A 2 -3.03 12.15 -12.46
N LEU A 3 -2.34 11.11 -11.96
CA LEU A 3 -2.95 9.83 -11.59
C LEU A 3 -2.86 9.68 -10.07
N VAL A 4 -4.02 9.58 -9.42
CA VAL A 4 -4.12 9.22 -7.99
C VAL A 4 -4.28 7.71 -7.88
N VAL A 5 -3.44 7.10 -7.06
CA VAL A 5 -3.48 5.67 -6.75
C VAL A 5 -3.44 5.52 -5.23
N ARG A 6 -4.44 4.83 -4.67
CA ARG A 6 -4.52 4.56 -3.23
C ARG A 6 -3.87 3.22 -2.91
N TYR A 7 -3.21 3.14 -1.75
CA TYR A 7 -2.59 1.89 -1.31
C TYR A 7 -3.63 0.79 -1.10
N GLU A 8 -4.83 1.16 -0.64
CA GLU A 8 -5.96 0.26 -0.42
C GLU A 8 -6.42 -0.40 -1.73
N ASP A 9 -6.56 0.38 -2.80
CA ASP A 9 -6.94 -0.13 -4.12
C ASP A 9 -5.84 -1.03 -4.69
N LEU A 10 -4.56 -0.63 -4.53
CA LEU A 10 -3.41 -1.45 -4.95
C LEU A 10 -3.40 -2.79 -4.21
N ARG A 11 -3.78 -2.80 -2.94
CA ARG A 11 -3.84 -4.03 -2.14
C ARG A 11 -5.03 -4.91 -2.53
N ALA A 12 -6.16 -4.32 -2.89
CA ALA A 12 -7.38 -5.02 -3.25
C ALA A 12 -7.37 -5.56 -4.69
N SER A 13 -6.75 -4.84 -5.63
CA SER A 13 -6.74 -5.19 -7.06
C SER A 13 -5.41 -4.80 -7.72
N PRO A 14 -4.30 -5.49 -7.37
CA PRO A 14 -2.96 -5.10 -7.78
C PRO A 14 -2.76 -5.09 -9.29
N GLU A 15 -3.25 -6.09 -10.04
CA GLU A 15 -3.08 -6.11 -11.50
C GLU A 15 -3.81 -4.93 -12.15
N SER A 16 -5.07 -4.68 -11.76
CA SER A 16 -5.89 -3.60 -12.31
C SER A 16 -5.29 -2.22 -12.02
N GLN A 17 -4.78 -2.00 -10.80
CA GLN A 17 -4.14 -0.74 -10.44
C GLN A 17 -2.79 -0.57 -11.13
N MET A 18 -2.02 -1.66 -11.31
CA MET A 18 -0.77 -1.61 -12.05
C MET A 18 -1.00 -1.32 -13.54
N ALA A 19 -2.07 -1.87 -14.15
CA ALA A 19 -2.47 -1.54 -15.52
C ALA A 19 -2.68 -0.03 -15.69
N ARG A 20 -3.44 0.59 -14.78
CA ARG A 20 -3.67 2.06 -14.78
C ARG A 20 -2.37 2.86 -14.72
N ILE A 21 -1.38 2.38 -13.94
CA ILE A 21 -0.07 3.04 -13.84
C ILE A 21 0.70 2.89 -15.15
N VAL A 22 0.75 1.69 -15.73
CA VAL A 22 1.43 1.40 -16.99
C VAL A 22 0.86 2.24 -18.14
N GLU A 23 -0.47 2.29 -18.26
CA GLU A 23 -1.16 3.13 -19.25
C GLU A 23 -0.86 4.62 -19.05
N PHE A 24 -0.85 5.09 -17.79
CA PHE A 24 -0.53 6.47 -17.47
C PHE A 24 0.91 6.86 -17.84
N LEU A 25 1.84 5.89 -17.80
CA LEU A 25 3.21 6.08 -18.28
C LEU A 25 3.32 6.02 -19.82
N GLY A 26 2.22 5.77 -20.53
CA GLY A 26 2.19 5.66 -21.99
C GLY A 26 2.75 4.33 -22.51
N LEU A 27 2.76 3.29 -21.68
CA LEU A 27 3.25 1.96 -22.02
C LEU A 27 2.07 1.03 -22.37
N GLU A 28 2.35 -0.01 -23.14
CA GLU A 28 1.38 -1.06 -23.47
C GLU A 28 1.20 -2.02 -22.29
N VAL A 29 -0.05 -2.32 -21.96
CA VAL A 29 -0.39 -3.26 -20.90
C VAL A 29 -0.19 -4.70 -21.38
N ASN A 30 0.56 -5.47 -20.59
CA ASN A 30 0.71 -6.91 -20.79
C ASN A 30 0.23 -7.65 -19.52
N GLU A 31 -0.86 -8.40 -19.65
CA GLU A 31 -1.51 -9.09 -18.53
C GLU A 31 -0.60 -10.10 -17.81
N GLU A 32 0.29 -10.78 -18.54
CA GLU A 32 1.24 -11.74 -17.96
C GLU A 32 2.24 -11.00 -17.05
N TYR A 33 2.79 -9.88 -17.53
CA TYR A 33 3.71 -9.07 -16.72
C TYR A 33 3.03 -8.44 -15.52
N LEU A 34 1.75 -8.05 -15.63
CA LEU A 34 0.99 -7.54 -14.49
C LEU A 34 0.84 -8.61 -13.41
N ARG A 35 0.48 -9.84 -13.79
CA ARG A 35 0.33 -10.97 -12.86
C ARG A 35 1.66 -11.31 -12.20
N ASP A 36 2.73 -11.46 -12.98
CA ASP A 36 4.07 -11.75 -12.47
C ASP A 36 4.55 -10.66 -11.51
N THR A 37 4.28 -9.39 -11.84
CA THR A 37 4.65 -8.26 -10.99
C THR A 37 3.85 -8.27 -9.69
N ALA A 38 2.54 -8.54 -9.75
CA ALA A 38 1.68 -8.63 -8.57
C ALA A 38 2.09 -9.78 -7.64
N GLU A 39 2.42 -10.95 -8.20
CA GLU A 39 2.93 -12.10 -7.45
C GLU A 39 4.30 -11.78 -6.84
N PHE A 40 5.21 -11.21 -7.64
CA PHE A 40 6.54 -10.83 -7.16
C PHE A 40 6.45 -9.83 -6.00
N ALA A 41 5.63 -8.80 -6.15
CA ALA A 41 5.44 -7.74 -5.16
C ALA A 41 4.46 -8.10 -4.04
N SER A 42 3.97 -9.35 -3.99
CA SER A 42 3.10 -9.80 -2.93
C SER A 42 3.80 -9.71 -1.57
N VAL A 43 3.03 -9.38 -0.53
CA VAL A 43 3.56 -9.19 0.84
C VAL A 43 4.33 -10.42 1.33
N GLU A 44 3.78 -11.61 1.06
CA GLU A 44 4.37 -12.88 1.47
C GLU A 44 5.71 -13.11 0.78
N ASN A 45 5.77 -12.89 -0.54
CA ASN A 45 6.99 -13.05 -1.31
C ASN A 45 8.05 -12.01 -0.94
N LEU A 46 7.67 -10.74 -0.76
CA LEU A 46 8.59 -9.69 -0.35
C LEU A 46 9.13 -9.93 1.07
N ARG A 47 8.32 -10.41 2.02
CA ARG A 47 8.80 -10.84 3.35
C ARG A 47 9.81 -11.97 3.25
N LYS A 48 9.51 -13.01 2.46
CA LYS A 48 10.42 -14.13 2.24
C LYS A 48 11.75 -13.65 1.67
N LYS A 49 11.72 -12.79 0.65
CA LYS A 49 12.91 -12.19 0.04
C LYS A 49 13.71 -11.33 1.02
N GLU A 50 13.02 -10.57 1.87
CA GLU A 50 13.67 -9.78 2.92
C GLU A 50 14.37 -10.68 3.95
N GLN A 51 13.74 -11.77 4.37
CA GLN A 51 14.35 -12.79 5.26
C GLN A 51 15.56 -13.48 4.63
N GLU A 52 15.51 -13.75 3.33
CA GLU A 52 16.61 -14.33 2.56
C GLU A 52 17.72 -13.31 2.20
N ASN A 53 17.64 -12.08 2.71
CA ASN A 53 18.56 -10.99 2.42
C ASN A 53 18.69 -10.69 0.90
N TYR A 54 17.64 -10.94 0.12
CA TYR A 54 17.61 -10.72 -1.33
C TYR A 54 17.98 -9.28 -1.71
N PHE A 55 17.62 -8.31 -0.88
CA PHE A 55 17.84 -6.87 -1.10
C PHE A 55 19.20 -6.35 -0.64
N TRP A 56 20.18 -7.21 -0.32
CA TRP A 56 21.49 -6.79 0.19
C TRP A 56 22.25 -5.80 -0.71
N ARG A 57 22.02 -5.86 -2.04
CA ARG A 57 22.63 -4.93 -3.01
C ARG A 57 21.97 -3.55 -3.04
N SER A 58 20.77 -3.41 -2.48
CA SER A 58 20.02 -2.16 -2.42
C SER A 58 20.44 -1.26 -1.24
N GLY A 59 21.50 -1.66 -0.51
CA GLY A 59 22.12 -0.91 0.57
C GLY A 59 21.57 -1.26 1.95
N SER A 60 22.35 -0.94 3.00
CA SER A 60 22.03 -1.33 4.39
C SER A 60 20.72 -0.74 4.94
N ARG A 61 20.15 0.29 4.29
CA ARG A 61 18.89 0.94 4.69
C ARG A 61 17.66 0.06 4.50
N VAL A 62 17.72 -0.92 3.59
CA VAL A 62 16.62 -1.84 3.31
C VAL A 62 16.80 -3.21 3.98
N GLN A 63 17.90 -3.40 4.73
CA GLN A 63 18.11 -4.61 5.51
C GLN A 63 17.38 -4.51 6.85
N ALA A 64 16.83 -5.62 7.31
CA ALA A 64 16.31 -5.74 8.67
C ALA A 64 17.46 -5.51 9.68
N LYS A 65 17.19 -4.70 10.70
CA LYS A 65 18.18 -4.43 11.76
C LYS A 65 18.37 -5.66 12.66
N ASP A 66 17.30 -6.42 12.91
CA ASP A 66 17.31 -7.67 13.64
C ASP A 66 16.37 -8.67 12.98
N VAL A 67 16.94 -9.73 12.40
CA VAL A 67 16.19 -10.79 11.70
C VAL A 67 15.25 -11.57 12.62
N ASN A 68 15.43 -11.50 13.94
CA ASN A 68 14.57 -12.17 14.92
C ASN A 68 13.44 -11.28 15.44
N ASP A 69 13.43 -9.98 15.13
CA ASP A 69 12.33 -9.07 15.45
C ASP A 69 11.55 -8.69 14.17
N PRO A 70 10.33 -9.24 13.98
CA PRO A 70 9.45 -8.94 12.85
C PRO A 70 9.16 -7.44 12.66
N ASN A 71 9.33 -6.60 13.70
CA ASN A 71 9.11 -5.17 13.59
C ASN A 71 10.26 -4.41 12.93
N THR A 72 11.45 -5.03 12.79
CA THR A 72 12.58 -4.38 12.10
C THR A 72 12.58 -4.60 10.59
N PHE A 73 11.73 -5.51 10.11
CA PHE A 73 11.47 -5.74 8.70
C PHE A 73 10.69 -4.56 8.11
N LYS A 74 11.02 -4.19 6.87
CA LYS A 74 10.32 -3.15 6.12
C LYS A 74 8.94 -3.65 5.68
N VAL A 75 8.83 -4.94 5.34
CA VAL A 75 7.53 -5.55 5.01
C VAL A 75 6.84 -6.05 6.28
N ARG A 76 6.48 -5.10 7.17
CA ARG A 76 6.00 -5.39 8.54
C ARG A 76 4.61 -6.02 8.59
N LYS A 77 3.53 -5.24 8.49
CA LYS A 77 2.14 -5.74 8.60
C LYS A 77 1.41 -5.82 7.25
N ALA A 78 1.65 -4.85 6.36
CA ALA A 78 0.92 -4.70 5.09
C ALA A 78 -0.61 -4.80 5.22
N LYS A 79 -1.14 -4.30 6.35
CA LYS A 79 -2.55 -4.31 6.72
C LYS A 79 -3.16 -2.93 6.43
N VAL A 80 -4.20 -2.91 5.61
CA VAL A 80 -5.04 -1.73 5.40
C VAL A 80 -5.77 -1.40 6.71
N GLY A 81 -5.77 -0.13 7.12
CA GLY A 81 -6.41 0.31 8.36
C GLY A 81 -5.72 -0.18 9.64
N GLY A 82 -4.48 -0.64 9.57
CA GLY A 82 -3.75 -1.20 10.73
C GLY A 82 -3.47 -0.20 11.86
N TYR A 83 -3.72 1.09 11.67
CA TYR A 83 -3.60 2.09 12.74
C TYR A 83 -4.63 1.87 13.85
N ARG A 84 -5.82 1.32 13.53
CA ARG A 84 -6.86 0.98 14.52
C ARG A 84 -6.41 -0.06 15.55
N ASP A 85 -5.33 -0.79 15.29
CA ASP A 85 -4.73 -1.69 16.28
C ASP A 85 -4.00 -0.94 17.42
N TYR A 86 -3.78 0.38 17.28
CA TYR A 86 -2.93 1.19 18.16
C TYR A 86 -3.65 2.36 18.84
N PHE A 87 -4.86 2.69 18.40
CA PHE A 87 -5.64 3.82 18.87
C PHE A 87 -7.00 3.35 19.38
N ASP A 88 -7.51 4.00 20.42
CA ASP A 88 -8.87 3.78 20.87
C ASP A 88 -9.90 4.46 19.94
N ASP A 89 -11.18 4.15 20.13
CA ASP A 89 -12.26 4.67 19.27
C ASP A 89 -12.35 6.19 19.27
N GLY A 90 -12.03 6.85 20.39
CA GLY A 90 -12.04 8.31 20.49
C GLY A 90 -10.93 8.94 19.66
N GLN A 91 -9.73 8.37 19.75
CA GLN A 91 -8.57 8.78 18.94
C GLN A 91 -8.79 8.50 17.45
N VAL A 92 -9.41 7.36 17.10
CA VAL A 92 -9.76 7.06 15.71
C VAL A 92 -10.76 8.09 15.16
N ALA A 93 -11.77 8.47 15.94
CA ALA A 93 -12.72 9.50 15.53
C ALA A 93 -12.06 10.87 15.33
N GLU A 94 -11.10 11.24 16.18
CA GLU A 94 -10.31 12.46 16.02
C GLU A 94 -9.50 12.44 14.71
N LEU A 95 -8.81 11.32 14.41
CA LEU A 95 -8.07 11.16 13.15
C LEU A 95 -8.99 11.23 11.92
N GLU A 96 -10.17 10.61 11.98
CA GLU A 96 -11.15 10.67 10.90
C GLU A 96 -11.65 12.11 10.68
N ALA A 97 -11.90 12.87 11.74
CA ALA A 97 -12.27 14.29 11.65
C ALA A 97 -11.15 15.15 11.05
N MET A 98 -9.88 14.91 11.42
CA MET A 98 -8.73 15.59 10.82
C MET A 98 -8.61 15.32 9.32
N VAL A 99 -8.88 14.09 8.88
CA VAL A 99 -8.88 13.74 7.46
C VAL A 99 -10.01 14.46 6.73
N ASP A 100 -11.19 14.51 7.31
CA ASP A 100 -12.36 15.16 6.69
C ASP A 100 -12.20 16.68 6.58
N ASP A 101 -11.56 17.33 7.56
CA ASP A 101 -11.35 18.79 7.57
C ASP A 101 -10.12 19.23 6.75
N GLY A 102 -9.03 18.45 6.82
CA GLY A 102 -7.73 18.87 6.32
C GLY A 102 -7.31 18.30 4.96
N LEU A 103 -7.91 17.19 4.52
CA LEU A 103 -7.45 16.49 3.32
C LEU A 103 -8.24 16.90 2.07
N LEU A 104 -7.53 17.07 0.95
CA LEU A 104 -8.19 17.43 -0.30
C LEU A 104 -9.08 16.27 -0.80
N PRO A 105 -10.32 16.58 -1.24
CA PRO A 105 -11.25 15.59 -1.82
C PRO A 105 -10.65 14.73 -2.95
N VAL A 106 -9.71 15.28 -3.73
CA VAL A 106 -9.06 14.56 -4.84
C VAL A 106 -8.38 13.24 -4.42
N PHE A 107 -8.06 13.07 -3.13
CA PHE A 107 -7.46 11.85 -2.62
C PHE A 107 -8.46 10.74 -2.27
N GLY A 108 -9.77 11.02 -2.23
CA GLY A 108 -10.80 10.00 -2.03
C GLY A 108 -10.84 9.40 -0.63
N TYR A 109 -10.40 10.15 0.38
CA TYR A 109 -10.30 9.69 1.76
C TYR A 109 -11.31 10.36 2.69
N THR A 110 -12.07 11.37 2.26
CA THR A 110 -13.05 12.02 3.14
C THR A 110 -14.29 11.13 3.29
N SER A 111 -15.03 11.28 4.40
CA SER A 111 -16.27 10.55 4.65
C SER A 111 -17.30 10.72 3.52
N SER A 112 -17.38 11.91 2.93
CA SER A 112 -18.26 12.22 1.80
C SER A 112 -17.97 11.37 0.54
N GLU A 113 -16.75 10.87 0.40
CA GLU A 113 -16.29 10.04 -0.72
C GLU A 113 -16.45 8.56 -0.40
N ARG A 114 -16.14 8.15 0.84
CA ARG A 114 -16.31 6.76 1.29
C ARG A 114 -17.77 6.30 1.22
N VAL A 115 -18.73 7.19 1.47
CA VAL A 115 -20.17 6.88 1.36
C VAL A 115 -20.62 6.66 -0.09
N LYS A 116 -19.92 7.23 -1.08
CA LYS A 116 -20.23 7.04 -2.50
C LYS A 116 -19.75 5.71 -3.06
N GLU A 117 -18.77 5.07 -2.44
CA GLU A 117 -18.25 3.74 -2.86
C GLU A 117 -19.07 2.57 -2.30
N ALA A 118 -19.92 2.81 -1.29
CA ALA A 118 -20.76 1.79 -0.65
C ALA A 118 -22.18 1.67 -1.24
N ASN A 119 -22.53 2.49 -2.22
CA ASN A 119 -23.80 2.47 -2.97
C ASN A 119 -23.55 2.15 -4.44
#